data_AF-A0A7X8SID5-F1
#
_entry.id   AF-A0A7X8SID5-F1
#
_cell.length_a   1.000
_cell.length_b   1.000
_cell.length_c   1.000
_cell.angle_alpha   90.00
_cell.angle_beta   90.00
_cell.angle_gamma   90.00
#
_symmetry.space_group_name_H-M   'P 1'
#
loop_
_entity.id
_entity.type
_entity.pdbx_description
1 polymer ?
#
loop_
_entity_poly.entity_id
_entity_poly.type
_entity_poly.pdbx_seq_one_letter_code
_entity_poly.pdbx_strand_id
1 'polypeptide(L)'
;MKLQKIYLTFFAFTLSIIALLYGIMPQWFANTFLGLNHVIPTDASHILRAVSGLYLGLVGFFIYGIFEERYTNAAIIVTAIFCLGLAIGRTISMITDGLPSPILILYVLMEYSIVPLAYMLLRYTNRQKLALQNT
;
A
#
# COMPACT_ATOMS: atom_id res chain seq x y z
N MET A 1 -11.15 4.97 17.49
CA MET A 1 -11.18 3.55 17.03
C MET A 1 -11.91 3.35 15.71
N LYS A 2 -13.15 3.84 15.52
CA LYS A 2 -13.89 3.67 14.25
C LYS A 2 -13.12 4.16 13.00
N LEU A 3 -12.52 5.35 13.06
CA LEU A 3 -11.79 5.93 11.91
C LEU A 3 -10.57 5.09 11.49
N GLN A 4 -9.86 4.49 12.44
CA GLN A 4 -8.70 3.63 12.18
C GLN A 4 -9.09 2.36 11.44
N LYS A 5 -10.20 1.73 11.87
CA LYS A 5 -10.74 0.54 11.21
C LYS A 5 -11.21 0.87 9.79
N ILE A 6 -11.91 2.00 9.59
CA ILE A 6 -12.32 2.47 8.26
C ILE A 6 -11.10 2.68 7.34
N TYR A 7 -10.07 3.36 7.84
CA TYR A 7 -8.82 3.58 7.09
C TYR A 7 -8.17 2.25 6.68
N LEU A 8 -8.02 1.30 7.62
CA LEU A 8 -7.42 0.00 7.33
C LEU A 8 -8.27 -0.82 6.37
N THR A 9 -9.60 -0.80 6.48
CA THR A 9 -10.50 -1.48 5.53
C THR A 9 -10.33 -0.92 4.13
N PHE A 10 -10.32 0.41 4.00
CA PHE A 10 -10.13 1.06 2.70
C PHE A 10 -8.76 0.70 2.11
N PHE A 11 -7.70 0.80 2.91
CA PHE A 11 -6.34 0.47 2.47
C PHE A 11 -6.21 -1.00 2.05
N ALA A 12 -6.71 -1.92 2.88
CA ALA A 12 -6.70 -3.35 2.60
C ALA A 12 -7.49 -3.68 1.32
N PHE A 13 -8.65 -3.04 1.12
CA PHE A 13 -9.46 -3.23 -0.08
C PHE A 13 -8.73 -2.76 -1.34
N THR A 14 -8.21 -1.53 -1.34
CA THR A 14 -7.45 -0.99 -2.48
C THR A 14 -6.22 -1.84 -2.79
N LEU A 15 -5.46 -2.22 -1.77
CA LEU A 15 -4.26 -3.03 -1.95
C LEU A 15 -4.58 -4.45 -2.46
N SER A 16 -5.70 -5.04 -2.02
CA SER A 16 -6.17 -6.35 -2.50
C SER A 16 -6.47 -6.33 -3.99
N ILE A 17 -7.17 -5.29 -4.47
CA ILE A 17 -7.48 -5.15 -5.90
C ILE A 17 -6.20 -5.08 -6.71
N ILE A 18 -5.27 -4.20 -6.30
CA ILE A 18 -3.99 -4.05 -6.99
C ILE A 18 -3.27 -5.40 -6.97
N ALA A 19 -3.16 -6.07 -5.81
CA ALA A 19 -2.51 -7.37 -5.65
C ALA A 19 -3.03 -8.43 -6.62
N LEU A 20 -4.34 -8.60 -6.68
CA LEU A 20 -4.98 -9.58 -7.54
C LEU A 20 -4.76 -9.28 -9.03
N LEU A 21 -4.73 -8.01 -9.43
CA LEU A 21 -4.54 -7.63 -10.84
C LEU A 21 -3.22 -8.16 -11.41
N TYR A 22 -2.09 -7.93 -10.72
CA TYR A 22 -0.80 -8.41 -11.21
C TYR A 22 -0.51 -9.88 -10.83
N GLY A 23 -1.19 -10.44 -9.83
CA GLY A 23 -1.07 -11.86 -9.49
C GLY A 23 -1.81 -12.81 -10.44
N ILE A 24 -3.08 -12.54 -10.74
CA ILE A 24 -3.93 -13.41 -11.56
C ILE A 24 -3.56 -13.26 -13.05
N MET A 25 -3.40 -12.03 -13.53
CA MET A 25 -3.18 -11.72 -14.95
C MET A 25 -1.94 -10.85 -15.16
N PRO A 26 -0.72 -11.35 -14.88
CA PRO A 26 0.52 -10.57 -14.97
C PRO A 26 0.79 -10.01 -16.37
N GLN A 27 0.47 -10.79 -17.42
CA GLN A 27 0.60 -10.34 -18.81
C GLN A 27 -0.31 -9.17 -19.14
N TRP A 28 -1.59 -9.25 -18.76
CA TRP A 28 -2.56 -8.18 -19.03
C TRP A 28 -2.19 -6.89 -18.29
N PHE A 29 -1.75 -7.02 -17.03
CA PHE A 29 -1.27 -5.91 -16.23
C PHE A 29 -0.07 -5.23 -16.90
N ALA A 30 0.92 -6.01 -17.32
CA ALA A 30 2.12 -5.50 -17.97
C ALA A 30 1.79 -4.75 -19.28
N ASN A 31 0.88 -5.29 -20.09
CA ASN A 31 0.49 -4.63 -21.33
C ASN A 31 -0.26 -3.31 -21.07
N THR A 32 -1.17 -3.31 -20.10
CA THR A 32 -2.06 -2.17 -19.83
C THR A 32 -1.36 -1.04 -19.10
N PHE A 33 -0.56 -1.36 -18.07
CA PHE A 33 0.03 -0.37 -17.16
C PHE A 33 1.51 -0.09 -17.42
N LEU A 34 2.25 -1.07 -17.97
CA LEU A 34 3.68 -0.91 -18.29
C LEU A 34 3.91 -0.63 -19.78
N GLY A 35 2.86 -0.68 -20.61
CA GLY A 35 2.96 -0.43 -22.05
C GLY A 35 3.72 -1.51 -22.82
N LEU A 36 3.86 -2.71 -22.24
CA LEU A 36 4.55 -3.81 -22.90
C LEU A 36 3.61 -4.41 -23.97
N ASN A 37 3.94 -4.24 -25.24
CA ASN A 37 3.13 -4.82 -26.34
C ASN A 37 3.53 -6.27 -26.67
N HIS A 38 4.36 -6.90 -25.83
CA HIS A 38 4.94 -8.23 -26.06
C HIS A 38 4.73 -9.15 -24.86
N VAL A 39 4.82 -10.46 -25.10
CA VAL A 39 4.74 -11.48 -24.05
C VAL A 39 5.87 -11.27 -23.06
N ILE A 40 5.54 -11.14 -21.78
CA ILE A 40 6.55 -11.02 -20.72
C ILE A 40 7.20 -12.39 -20.48
N PRO A 41 8.50 -12.44 -20.16
CA PRO A 41 9.15 -13.69 -19.80
C PRO A 41 8.44 -14.39 -18.63
N THR A 42 8.54 -15.72 -18.59
CA THR A 42 8.00 -16.53 -17.47
C THR A 42 8.57 -16.06 -16.14
N ASP A 43 9.86 -15.71 -16.10
CA ASP A 43 10.53 -15.23 -14.89
C ASP A 43 9.90 -13.92 -14.37
N ALA A 44 9.55 -13.00 -15.27
CA ALA A 44 8.84 -11.78 -14.90
C ALA A 44 7.44 -12.10 -14.31
N SER A 45 6.74 -13.09 -14.87
CA SER A 45 5.46 -13.55 -14.33
C SER A 45 5.61 -14.17 -12.93
N HIS A 46 6.67 -14.93 -12.68
CA HIS A 46 6.96 -15.49 -11.36
C HIS A 46 7.25 -14.38 -10.33
N ILE A 47 8.01 -13.35 -10.71
CA ILE A 47 8.27 -12.19 -9.84
C ILE A 47 6.98 -11.44 -9.51
N LEU A 48 6.15 -11.13 -10.51
CA LEU A 48 4.88 -10.43 -10.28
C LEU A 48 3.96 -11.21 -9.34
N ARG A 49 3.86 -12.54 -9.50
CA ARG A 49 3.09 -13.40 -8.58
C ARG A 49 3.66 -13.43 -7.18
N ALA A 50 4.99 -13.42 -7.02
CA ALA A 50 5.63 -13.36 -5.70
C ALA A 50 5.33 -12.03 -4.99
N VAL A 51 5.44 -10.90 -5.70
CA VAL A 51 5.05 -9.57 -5.18
C VAL A 51 3.56 -9.54 -4.83
N SER A 52 2.71 -10.27 -5.58
CA SER A 52 1.27 -10.34 -5.31
C SER A 52 1.03 -11.06 -3.99
N GLY A 53 1.70 -12.18 -3.78
CA GLY A 53 1.65 -12.91 -2.52
C GLY A 53 2.10 -12.05 -1.35
N LEU A 54 3.17 -11.27 -1.51
CA LEU A 54 3.65 -10.34 -0.48
C LEU A 54 2.58 -9.30 -0.10
N TYR A 55 1.94 -8.66 -1.09
CA TYR A 55 0.92 -7.64 -0.81
C TYR A 55 -0.33 -8.27 -0.20
N LEU A 56 -0.76 -9.45 -0.64
CA LEU A 56 -1.87 -10.18 -0.03
C LEU A 56 -1.55 -10.62 1.41
N GLY A 57 -0.30 -10.98 1.70
CA GLY A 57 0.16 -11.24 3.07
C GLY A 57 0.04 -10.01 3.96
N LEU A 58 0.44 -8.84 3.45
CA LEU A 58 0.26 -7.55 4.15
C LEU A 58 -1.21 -7.19 4.34
N VAL A 59 -2.04 -7.41 3.32
CA VAL A 59 -3.51 -7.28 3.43
C VAL A 59 -4.03 -8.15 4.57
N GLY A 60 -3.58 -9.39 4.68
CA GLY A 60 -3.94 -10.28 5.79
C GLY A 60 -3.59 -9.67 7.15
N PHE A 61 -2.41 -9.06 7.28
CA PHE A 61 -2.03 -8.33 8.50
C PHE A 61 -2.89 -7.09 8.76
N PHE A 62 -3.26 -6.33 7.72
CA PHE A 62 -4.15 -5.18 7.88
C PHE A 62 -5.55 -5.60 8.31
N ILE A 63 -6.09 -6.68 7.72
CA ILE A 63 -7.36 -7.28 8.12
C ILE A 63 -7.29 -7.74 9.59
N TYR A 64 -6.21 -8.40 9.99
CA TYR A 64 -5.99 -8.76 11.38
C TYR A 64 -6.01 -7.54 12.32
N GLY A 65 -5.33 -6.45 11.93
CA GLY A 65 -5.34 -5.19 12.66
C GLY A 65 -6.70 -4.46 12.72
N ILE A 66 -7.65 -4.80 11.85
CA ILE A 66 -9.04 -4.28 11.92
C ILE A 66 -9.80 -4.95 13.08
N PHE A 67 -9.61 -6.25 13.25
CA PHE A 67 -10.30 -7.04 14.26
C PHE A 67 -9.63 -6.93 15.63
N GLU A 68 -8.30 -6.91 15.69
CA GLU A 68 -7.53 -6.90 16.93
C GLU A 68 -7.02 -5.50 17.28
N GLU A 69 -7.58 -4.91 18.33
CA GLU A 69 -7.31 -3.52 18.74
C GLU A 69 -5.86 -3.29 19.18
N ARG A 70 -5.22 -4.35 19.72
CA ARG A 70 -3.80 -4.34 20.07
C ARG A 70 -2.90 -4.07 18.88
N TYR A 71 -3.28 -4.53 17.68
CA TYR A 71 -2.46 -4.42 16.48
C TYR A 71 -2.93 -3.34 15.50
N THR A 72 -4.06 -2.68 15.73
CA THR A 72 -4.57 -1.60 14.85
C THR A 72 -3.52 -0.50 14.63
N ASN A 73 -2.85 -0.03 15.70
CA ASN A 73 -1.82 1.01 15.57
C ASN A 73 -0.61 0.51 14.79
N ALA A 74 -0.19 -0.74 15.03
CA ALA A 74 0.92 -1.37 14.31
C ALA A 74 0.58 -1.52 12.81
N ALA A 75 -0.64 -1.95 12.49
CA ALA A 75 -1.13 -2.06 11.11
C ALA A 75 -1.05 -0.71 10.37
N ILE A 76 -1.48 0.40 11.01
CA ILE A 76 -1.38 1.75 10.43
C ILE A 76 0.08 2.19 10.23
N ILE A 77 0.98 1.82 11.14
CA ILE A 77 2.42 2.12 10.95
C ILE A 77 2.96 1.34 9.75
N VAL A 78 2.58 0.07 9.62
CA VAL A 78 3.02 -0.77 8.50
C VAL A 78 2.49 -0.25 7.16
N THR A 79 1.27 0.29 7.08
CA THR A 79 0.79 0.94 5.84
C THR A 79 1.67 2.13 5.45
N ALA A 80 2.09 2.94 6.41
CA ALA A 80 2.98 4.08 6.16
C ALA A 80 4.37 3.64 5.69
N ILE A 81 4.97 2.64 6.36
CA ILE A 81 6.29 2.09 5.98
C ILE A 81 6.22 1.48 4.58
N PHE A 82 5.16 0.73 4.30
CA PHE A 82 4.95 0.10 2.99
C PHE A 82 4.87 1.15 1.87
N CYS A 83 4.00 2.17 2.01
CA CYS A 83 3.88 3.22 1.01
C CYS A 83 5.16 4.05 0.87
N LEU A 84 5.84 4.34 1.97
CA LEU A 84 7.12 5.07 1.92
C LEU A 84 8.19 4.26 1.19
N GLY A 85 8.27 2.95 1.42
CA GLY A 85 9.21 2.07 0.70
C GLY A 85 8.97 2.08 -0.81
N LEU A 86 7.71 2.00 -1.24
CA LEU A 86 7.35 2.10 -2.67
C LEU A 86 7.68 3.46 -3.26
N ALA A 87 7.34 4.54 -2.55
CA ALA A 87 7.60 5.90 -3.00
C ALA A 87 9.11 6.17 -3.15
N ILE A 88 9.92 5.72 -2.20
CA ILE A 88 11.39 5.84 -2.26
C ILE A 88 11.93 5.02 -3.44
N GLY A 89 11.52 3.75 -3.58
CA GLY A 89 11.97 2.91 -4.69
C GLY A 89 11.65 3.53 -6.06
N ARG A 90 10.46 4.09 -6.22
CA ARG A 90 10.06 4.81 -7.44
C ARG A 90 10.79 6.13 -7.63
N THR A 91 11.08 6.85 -6.54
CA THR A 91 11.87 8.09 -6.61
C THR A 91 13.29 7.79 -7.08
N ILE A 92 13.90 6.71 -6.59
CA ILE A 92 15.22 6.25 -7.05
C ILE A 92 15.15 5.92 -8.55
N SER A 93 14.17 5.11 -8.98
CA SER A 93 14.01 4.78 -10.40
C SER A 93 13.75 6.00 -11.28
N MET A 94 13.01 7.00 -10.80
CA MET A 94 12.83 8.27 -11.51
C MET A 94 14.13 9.03 -11.72
N ILE A 95 15.04 8.97 -10.73
CA ILE A 95 16.34 9.64 -10.79
C ILE A 95 17.30 8.88 -11.70
N THR A 96 17.29 7.54 -11.69
CA THR A 96 18.23 6.72 -12.46
C THR A 96 17.78 6.44 -13.89
N ASP A 97 16.48 6.20 -14.08
CA ASP A 97 15.91 5.67 -15.34
C ASP A 97 15.06 6.73 -16.07
N GLY A 98 14.79 7.87 -15.43
CA GLY A 98 14.03 8.99 -15.98
C GLY A 98 12.55 9.01 -15.57
N LEU A 99 11.81 9.99 -16.09
CA LEU A 99 10.41 10.23 -15.71
C LEU A 99 9.47 9.13 -16.27
N PRO A 100 8.69 8.45 -15.41
CA PRO A 100 7.71 7.48 -15.85
C PRO A 100 6.43 8.17 -16.35
N SER A 101 5.44 7.36 -16.72
CA SER A 101 4.13 7.85 -17.16
C SER A 101 3.46 8.75 -16.10
N PRO A 102 2.62 9.73 -16.51
CA PRO A 102 1.94 10.64 -15.58
C PRO A 102 1.13 9.93 -14.48
N ILE A 103 0.58 8.74 -14.78
CA ILE A 103 -0.18 7.95 -13.79
C ILE A 103 0.73 7.38 -12.68
N LEU A 104 1.97 7.03 -13.01
CA LEU A 104 2.96 6.59 -12.02
C LEU A 104 3.40 7.74 -11.10
N ILE A 105 3.52 8.95 -11.65
CA ILE A 105 3.80 10.15 -10.86
C ILE A 105 2.66 10.40 -9.86
N LEU A 106 1.41 10.27 -10.30
CA LEU A 106 0.24 10.38 -9.41
C LEU A 106 0.28 9.33 -8.28
N TYR A 107 0.65 8.08 -8.58
CA TYR A 107 0.79 7.05 -7.55
C TYR A 107 1.87 7.38 -6.53
N VAL A 108 3.03 7.88 -6.95
CA VAL A 108 4.10 8.29 -6.02
C VAL A 108 3.63 9.40 -5.08
N LEU A 109 2.89 10.38 -5.60
CA LEU A 109 2.30 11.43 -4.76
C LEU A 109 1.29 10.87 -3.75
N MET A 110 0.43 9.95 -4.19
CA MET A 110 -0.51 9.27 -3.29
C MET A 110 0.24 8.47 -2.21
N GLU A 111 1.30 7.74 -2.57
CA GLU A 111 2.12 6.96 -1.63
C GLU A 111 2.79 7.85 -0.57
N TYR A 112 3.36 8.99 -0.97
CA TYR A 112 3.90 9.96 -0.01
C TYR A 112 2.82 10.55 0.89
N SER A 113 1.60 10.77 0.38
CA SER A 113 0.49 11.31 1.18
C SER A 113 -0.02 10.36 2.27
N ILE A 114 0.19 9.05 2.12
CA ILE A 114 -0.25 8.06 3.12
C ILE A 114 0.52 8.21 4.44
N VAL A 115 1.80 8.60 4.39
CA VAL A 115 2.65 8.76 5.58
C VAL A 115 2.12 9.83 6.55
N PRO A 116 1.85 11.09 6.14
CA PRO A 116 1.29 12.09 7.02
C PRO A 116 -0.13 11.72 7.48
N LEU A 117 -0.94 11.08 6.62
CA LEU A 117 -2.29 10.61 7.00
C LEU A 117 -2.23 9.59 8.14
N ALA A 118 -1.34 8.59 8.04
CA ALA A 118 -1.14 7.59 9.08
C ALA A 118 -0.65 8.24 10.39
N TYR A 119 0.30 9.18 10.31
CA TYR A 119 0.79 9.91 11.48
C TYR A 119 -0.32 10.74 12.16
N MET A 120 -1.12 11.48 11.39
CA MET A 120 -2.25 12.27 11.90
C MET A 120 -3.29 11.39 12.58
N LEU A 121 -3.61 10.24 11.97
CA LEU A 121 -4.58 9.28 12.50
C LEU A 121 -4.15 8.68 13.85
N LEU A 122 -2.85 8.36 13.98
CA LEU A 122 -2.27 7.87 15.24
C LEU A 122 -2.27 8.96 16.32
N ARG A 123 -1.89 10.20 15.96
CA ARG A 123 -1.91 11.36 16.88
C ARG A 123 -3.32 11.65 17.39
N TYR A 124 -4.32 11.65 16.50
CA TYR A 124 -5.72 11.90 16.86
C TYR A 124 -6.24 10.86 17.85
N THR A 125 -5.93 9.59 17.61
CA THR A 125 -6.35 8.50 18.49
C THR A 125 -5.70 8.60 19.88
N ASN A 126 -4.41 8.92 19.96
CA ASN A 126 -3.74 9.10 21.25
C ASN A 126 -4.32 10.26 22.06
N ARG A 127 -4.67 11.37 21.42
CA ARG A 127 -5.32 12.51 22.10
C ARG A 127 -6.69 12.13 22.70
N GLN A 128 -7.49 11.34 21.98
CA GLN A 128 -8.78 10.88 22.51
C GLN A 128 -8.63 9.96 23.72
N LYS A 129 -7.65 9.05 23.70
CA LYS A 129 -7.38 8.17 24.86
C LYS A 129 -7.00 8.97 26.10
N LEU A 130 -6.16 9.99 25.96
CA LEU A 130 -5.77 10.88 27.06
C LEU A 130 -6.95 11.70 27.59
N ALA A 131 -7.81 12.21 26.70
CA ALA A 131 -9.01 12.96 27.11
C ALA A 131 -9.98 12.11 27.94
N LEU A 132 -10.16 10.83 27.58
CA LEU A 132 -11.03 9.88 28.30
C LEU A 132 -10.44 9.42 29.64
N GLN A 133 -9.12 9.49 29.83
CA GLN A 133 -8.47 9.16 31.11
C GLN A 133 -8.52 10.31 32.12
N ASN A 134 -8.72 11.54 31.66
CA ASN A 134 -8.74 12.75 32.48
C ASN A 134 -10.16 13.24 32.85
N THR A 135 -11.20 12.46 32.50
CA THR A 135 -12.61 12.67 32.83
C THR A 135 -13.11 11.55 33.72
#